data_AF-A0A1I6M360-F1
#
_entry.id   AF-A0A1I6M360-F1
#
_cell.length_a   1.000
_cell.length_b   1.000
_cell.length_c   1.000
_cell.angle_alpha   90.00
_cell.angle_beta   90.00
_cell.angle_gamma   90.00
#
_symmetry.space_group_name_H-M   'P 1'
#
loop_
_entity.id
_entity.type
_entity.pdbx_description
1 polymer ?
#
loop_
_entity_poly.entity_id
_entity_poly.type
_entity_poly.pdbx_seq_one_letter_code
_entity_poly.pdbx_strand_id
1 'polypeptide(L)'
;MPGTPTRLDEIEHLGSPPHAPRTIRFSAENVRLFQHLRMMSFPGGHAKERGGTIVADKEGRLSVQNVGGLGSTAGSFFPNLKVRDPAKFKAIGTFHTHPYDRSEGSMNGVSFSGGDIGHLLNNLLTISVVQSGPRLFVFLRTALSPTPIDYAAVNQVQNEAIAARHAGGRTFQQASRIEAQLIAPMYSLAYYQGSNGVVTRVSPV
;
A
#
# COMPACT_ATOMS: atom_id res chain seq x y z
N MET A 1 19.96 -16.21 11.04
CA MET A 1 20.57 -14.90 10.72
C MET A 1 19.47 -13.96 10.24
N PRO A 2 19.27 -12.77 10.82
CA PRO A 2 18.36 -11.79 10.23
C PRO A 2 18.95 -11.33 8.90
N GLY A 3 18.25 -11.59 7.80
CA GLY A 3 18.71 -11.25 6.46
C GLY A 3 18.97 -9.75 6.31
N THR A 4 19.97 -9.41 5.51
CA THR A 4 20.29 -8.04 5.09
C THR A 4 19.02 -7.36 4.57
N PRO A 5 18.69 -6.12 4.98
CA PRO A 5 17.55 -5.40 4.43
C PRO A 5 17.68 -5.29 2.91
N THR A 6 16.71 -5.86 2.18
CA THR A 6 16.63 -5.78 0.72
C THR A 6 16.49 -4.32 0.30
N ARG A 7 17.37 -3.86 -0.60
CA ARG A 7 17.26 -2.53 -1.21
C ARG A 7 16.24 -2.58 -2.35
N LEU A 8 15.53 -1.48 -2.62
CA LEU A 8 14.40 -1.49 -3.58
C LEU A 8 14.81 -1.64 -5.05
N ASP A 9 16.06 -1.37 -5.39
CA ASP A 9 16.67 -1.72 -6.67
C ASP A 9 16.72 -3.24 -6.90
N GLU A 10 16.78 -4.05 -5.84
CA GLU A 10 16.63 -5.52 -5.93
C GLU A 10 15.16 -5.94 -6.17
N ILE A 11 14.20 -5.02 -6.02
CA ILE A 11 12.75 -5.27 -6.10
C ILE A 11 12.18 -4.91 -7.49
N GLU A 12 12.88 -4.10 -8.30
CA GLU A 12 12.42 -3.77 -9.67
C GLU A 12 12.41 -4.98 -10.63
N HIS A 13 13.02 -6.10 -10.22
CA HIS A 13 13.10 -7.33 -11.01
C HIS A 13 12.61 -8.57 -10.25
N LEU A 14 11.60 -8.42 -9.38
CA LEU A 14 10.99 -9.58 -8.73
C LEU A 14 10.35 -10.51 -9.75
N GLY A 15 11.01 -11.63 -10.06
CA GLY A 15 10.53 -12.60 -11.04
C GLY A 15 9.16 -13.18 -10.67
N SER A 16 8.94 -13.55 -9.40
CA SER A 16 7.67 -14.09 -8.93
C SER A 16 7.43 -13.81 -7.44
N PRO A 17 6.19 -13.94 -6.93
CA PRO A 17 5.87 -13.60 -5.54
C PRO A 17 6.70 -14.34 -4.47
N PRO A 18 7.03 -15.65 -4.61
CA PRO A 18 7.89 -16.34 -3.65
C PRO A 18 9.33 -15.78 -3.55
N HIS A 19 9.82 -15.13 -4.62
CA HIS A 19 11.14 -14.50 -4.66
C HIS A 19 11.17 -13.08 -4.07
N ALA A 20 10.01 -12.50 -3.74
CA ALA A 20 9.95 -11.23 -3.03
C ALA A 20 10.69 -11.31 -1.67
N PRO A 21 11.22 -10.20 -1.12
CA PRO A 21 11.92 -10.25 0.17
C PRO A 21 11.00 -10.76 1.28
N ARG A 22 11.56 -11.47 2.27
CA ARG A 22 10.77 -11.92 3.43
C ARG A 22 10.34 -10.76 4.34
N THR A 23 11.18 -9.74 4.42
CA THR A 23 10.97 -8.57 5.27
C THR A 23 11.38 -7.31 4.52
N ILE A 24 10.59 -6.25 4.65
CA ILE A 24 10.95 -4.90 4.18
C ILE A 24 11.13 -4.01 5.40
N ARG A 25 12.17 -3.17 5.37
CA ARG A 25 12.45 -2.16 6.39
C ARG A 25 12.51 -0.78 5.75
N PHE A 26 11.58 0.08 6.11
CA PHE A 26 11.60 1.49 5.74
C PHE A 26 12.59 2.27 6.63
N SER A 27 13.23 3.30 6.05
CA SER A 27 14.10 4.20 6.80
C SER A 27 13.32 4.94 7.89
N ALA A 28 14.02 5.37 8.94
CA ALA A 28 13.41 6.17 10.01
C ALA A 28 12.76 7.47 9.49
N GLU A 29 13.31 8.05 8.42
CA GLU A 29 12.73 9.21 7.75
C GLU A 29 11.38 8.89 7.11
N ASN A 30 11.28 7.81 6.35
CA ASN A 30 10.02 7.36 5.76
C ASN A 30 8.98 7.04 6.84
N VAL A 31 9.38 6.37 7.93
CA VAL A 31 8.49 6.06 9.05
C VAL A 31 7.94 7.34 9.68
N ARG A 32 8.79 8.34 9.95
CA ARG A 32 8.35 9.64 10.49
C ARG A 32 7.38 10.33 9.55
N LEU A 33 7.63 10.28 8.24
CA LEU A 33 6.73 10.87 7.26
C LEU A 33 5.37 10.16 7.22
N PHE A 34 5.33 8.83 7.19
CA PHE A 34 4.09 8.06 7.20
C PHE A 34 3.26 8.37 8.45
N GLN A 35 3.90 8.44 9.61
CA GLN A 35 3.26 8.82 10.87
C GLN A 35 2.75 10.25 10.84
N HIS A 36 3.52 11.19 10.30
CA HIS A 36 3.11 12.58 10.13
C HIS A 36 1.87 12.69 9.25
N LEU A 37 1.85 12.05 8.08
CA LEU A 37 0.70 12.06 7.17
C LEU A 37 -0.54 11.41 7.80
N ARG A 38 -0.36 10.35 8.59
CA ARG A 38 -1.44 9.76 9.39
C ARG A 38 -2.02 10.75 10.40
N MET A 39 -1.19 11.49 11.13
CA MET A 39 -1.67 12.50 12.08
C MET A 39 -2.45 13.62 11.38
N MET A 40 -2.04 13.99 10.15
CA MET A 40 -2.69 14.99 9.32
C MET A 40 -3.96 14.50 8.61
N SER A 41 -4.35 13.25 8.84
CA SER A 41 -5.52 12.63 8.20
C SER A 41 -6.85 12.94 8.88
N PHE A 42 -6.87 13.79 9.91
CA PHE A 42 -8.10 14.23 10.59
C PHE A 42 -8.24 15.77 10.63
N PRO A 43 -8.16 16.48 9.49
CA PRO A 43 -8.34 17.93 9.47
C PRO A 43 -9.74 18.31 9.98
N GLY A 44 -9.80 19.17 11.00
CA GLY A 44 -11.08 19.56 11.62
C GLY A 44 -11.81 18.40 12.33
N GLY A 45 -11.12 17.28 12.61
CA GLY A 45 -11.70 16.10 13.25
C GLY A 45 -12.33 15.09 12.29
N HIS A 46 -12.32 15.35 10.97
CA HIS A 46 -12.91 14.48 9.97
C HIS A 46 -11.86 13.64 9.24
N ALA A 47 -12.13 12.34 9.07
CA ALA A 47 -11.33 11.44 8.26
C ALA A 47 -11.05 11.99 6.85
N LYS A 48 -9.78 11.99 6.45
CA LYS A 48 -9.34 12.32 5.09
C LYS A 48 -8.04 11.59 4.77
N GLU A 49 -8.06 10.76 3.73
CA GLU A 49 -6.87 10.07 3.25
C GLU A 49 -5.77 11.07 2.85
N ARG A 50 -4.54 10.74 3.21
CA ARG A 50 -3.32 11.48 2.89
C ARG A 50 -2.34 10.55 2.24
N GLY A 51 -1.52 11.07 1.35
CA GLY A 51 -0.56 10.23 0.67
C GLY A 51 0.43 11.01 -0.17
N GLY A 52 1.18 10.28 -0.98
CA GLY A 52 2.12 10.81 -1.94
C GLY A 52 2.69 9.72 -2.83
N THR A 53 3.62 10.11 -3.68
CA THR A 53 4.31 9.20 -4.61
C THR A 53 5.66 8.82 -4.03
N ILE A 54 5.89 7.53 -3.87
CA ILE A 54 7.17 6.99 -3.48
C ILE A 54 8.09 7.05 -4.70
N VAL A 55 9.23 7.70 -4.52
CA VAL A 55 10.27 7.78 -5.55
C VAL A 55 11.57 7.18 -5.05
N ALA A 56 12.35 6.60 -5.95
CA ALA A 56 13.73 6.19 -5.71
C ALA A 56 14.69 7.13 -6.44
N ASP A 57 15.81 7.46 -5.79
CA ASP A 57 16.97 8.05 -6.49
C ASP A 57 17.85 6.99 -7.15
N LYS A 58 18.93 7.42 -7.80
CA LYS A 58 19.89 6.54 -8.48
C LYS A 58 20.63 5.59 -7.54
N GLU A 59 20.68 5.90 -6.24
CA GLU A 59 21.27 5.07 -5.20
C GLU A 59 20.25 4.13 -4.55
N GLY A 60 19.01 4.10 -5.05
CA GLY A 60 17.92 3.29 -4.53
C GLY A 60 17.33 3.81 -3.22
N ARG A 61 17.69 5.03 -2.78
CA ARG A 61 17.11 5.64 -1.57
C ARG A 61 15.71 6.13 -1.88
N LEU A 62 14.80 5.85 -0.95
CA LEU A 62 13.42 6.26 -1.08
C LEU A 62 13.14 7.60 -0.44
N SER A 63 12.29 8.36 -1.11
CA SER A 63 11.59 9.50 -0.53
C SER A 63 10.15 9.53 -1.03
N VAL A 64 9.33 10.41 -0.47
CA VAL A 64 7.96 10.64 -0.94
C VAL A 64 7.89 12.05 -1.52
N GLN A 65 7.46 12.14 -2.76
CA GLN A 65 7.12 13.38 -3.44
C GLN A 65 5.60 13.55 -3.55
N ASN A 66 5.17 14.72 -4.03
CA ASN A 66 3.77 15.00 -4.34
C ASN A 66 2.81 14.69 -3.20
N VAL A 67 3.22 15.04 -1.98
CA VAL A 67 2.40 14.91 -0.77
C VAL A 67 1.09 15.68 -0.98
N GLY A 68 -0.03 15.01 -0.72
CA GLY A 68 -1.37 15.55 -0.97
C GLY A 68 -1.98 15.12 -2.32
N GLY A 69 -1.18 14.59 -3.24
CA GLY A 69 -1.67 14.04 -4.51
C GLY A 69 -2.37 15.07 -5.40
N LEU A 70 -3.35 14.60 -6.17
CA LEU A 70 -4.28 15.40 -6.98
C LEU A 70 -5.58 15.70 -6.24
N GLY A 71 -5.79 15.09 -5.07
CA GLY A 71 -7.00 15.23 -4.26
C GLY A 71 -7.21 14.02 -3.35
N SER A 72 -8.12 14.16 -2.38
CA SER A 72 -8.54 13.06 -1.52
C SER A 72 -9.87 13.31 -0.81
N THR A 73 -10.50 12.21 -0.41
CA THR A 73 -11.73 12.14 0.40
C THR A 73 -11.47 11.28 1.65
N ALA A 74 -12.51 10.91 2.40
CA ALA A 74 -12.40 9.99 3.54
C ALA A 74 -12.03 8.55 3.12
N GLY A 75 -12.40 8.12 1.91
CA GLY A 75 -12.17 6.75 1.42
C GLY A 75 -11.49 6.67 0.06
N SER A 76 -10.84 7.74 -0.39
CA SER A 76 -10.04 7.70 -1.62
C SER A 76 -8.94 8.75 -1.62
N PHE A 77 -7.77 8.36 -2.13
CA PHE A 77 -6.64 9.22 -2.41
C PHE A 77 -6.27 9.11 -3.89
N PHE A 78 -5.97 10.23 -4.54
CA PHE A 78 -5.56 10.27 -5.95
C PHE A 78 -4.08 10.67 -6.04
N PRO A 79 -3.14 9.72 -6.18
CA PRO A 79 -1.72 10.03 -6.26
C PRO A 79 -1.36 10.85 -7.50
N ASN A 80 -0.37 11.74 -7.38
CA ASN A 80 0.21 12.46 -8.52
C ASN A 80 1.56 11.84 -8.89
N LEU A 81 1.62 11.05 -9.95
CA LEU A 81 2.85 10.34 -10.36
C LEU A 81 3.87 11.21 -11.11
N LYS A 82 3.59 12.51 -11.32
CA LYS A 82 4.52 13.43 -11.99
C LYS A 82 5.69 13.81 -11.08
N VAL A 83 6.82 13.14 -11.24
CA VAL A 83 8.05 13.38 -10.47
C VAL A 83 8.62 14.78 -10.77
N ARG A 84 9.10 15.49 -9.74
CA ARG A 84 9.59 16.88 -9.89
C ARG A 84 10.92 16.99 -10.63
N ASP A 85 11.79 16.00 -10.48
CA ASP A 85 13.10 15.91 -11.15
C ASP A 85 13.30 14.47 -11.67
N PRO A 86 12.71 14.14 -12.84
CA PRO A 86 12.73 12.77 -13.37
C PRO A 86 14.13 12.32 -13.81
N ALA A 87 15.11 13.22 -13.91
CA ALA A 87 16.50 12.86 -14.18
C ALA A 87 17.23 12.30 -12.93
N LYS A 88 16.71 12.61 -11.74
CA LYS A 88 17.25 12.14 -10.45
C LYS A 88 16.38 11.09 -9.79
N PHE A 89 15.08 11.14 -10.01
CA PHE A 89 14.11 10.32 -9.30
C PHE A 89 13.20 9.56 -10.25
N LYS A 90 12.87 8.33 -9.88
CA LYS A 90 11.87 7.49 -10.56
C LYS A 90 10.69 7.27 -9.64
N ALA A 91 9.46 7.45 -10.14
CA ALA A 91 8.27 7.02 -9.42
C ALA A 91 8.24 5.49 -9.39
N ILE A 92 8.30 4.91 -8.20
CA ILE A 92 8.27 3.46 -8.01
C ILE A 92 7.02 2.99 -7.29
N GLY A 93 6.24 3.90 -6.72
CA GLY A 93 5.11 3.50 -5.91
C GLY A 93 4.27 4.62 -5.33
N THR A 94 3.32 4.23 -4.51
CA THR A 94 2.44 5.14 -3.78
C THR A 94 2.40 4.81 -2.30
N PHE A 95 2.19 5.86 -1.52
CA PHE A 95 1.84 5.77 -0.11
C PHE A 95 0.52 6.48 0.11
N HIS A 96 -0.38 5.88 0.88
CA HIS A 96 -1.52 6.60 1.44
C HIS A 96 -1.96 6.08 2.81
N THR A 97 -2.81 6.85 3.48
CA THR A 97 -3.39 6.53 4.77
C THR A 97 -4.82 6.06 4.59
N HIS A 98 -5.24 5.15 5.47
CA HIS A 98 -6.62 4.73 5.66
C HIS A 98 -7.09 5.22 7.05
N PRO A 99 -7.59 6.47 7.16
CA PRO A 99 -7.84 7.13 8.42
C PRO A 99 -9.32 7.04 8.79
N TYR A 100 -9.79 5.85 9.14
CA TYR A 100 -11.18 5.71 9.59
C TYR A 100 -11.35 6.28 11.01
N ASP A 101 -12.30 7.20 11.20
CA ASP A 101 -12.61 7.77 12.51
C ASP A 101 -13.74 7.02 13.24
N ARG A 102 -14.06 7.44 14.47
CA ARG A 102 -15.13 6.82 15.29
C ARG A 102 -16.51 6.90 14.63
N SER A 103 -16.80 7.95 13.88
CA SER A 103 -18.06 8.10 13.16
C SER A 103 -18.18 7.11 12.00
N GLU A 104 -17.05 6.62 11.50
CA GLU A 104 -16.94 5.57 10.48
C GLU A 104 -16.64 4.17 11.08
N GLY A 105 -16.85 3.99 12.39
CA GLY A 105 -16.66 2.70 13.06
C GLY A 105 -15.26 2.45 13.62
N SER A 106 -14.41 3.47 13.72
CA SER A 106 -13.06 3.46 14.34
C SER A 106 -12.13 2.39 13.74
N MET A 107 -12.12 2.27 12.41
CA MET A 107 -11.54 1.11 11.74
C MET A 107 -10.03 1.22 11.48
N ASN A 108 -9.21 1.30 12.53
CA ASN A 108 -7.76 1.16 12.41
C ASN A 108 -7.37 -0.24 11.94
N GLY A 109 -6.48 -0.32 10.95
CA GLY A 109 -5.93 -1.58 10.44
C GLY A 109 -6.68 -2.18 9.25
N VAL A 110 -7.44 -1.36 8.52
CA VAL A 110 -8.00 -1.72 7.21
C VAL A 110 -6.88 -1.74 6.17
N SER A 111 -6.79 -2.85 5.43
CA SER A 111 -5.79 -3.04 4.36
C SER A 111 -6.26 -2.46 3.03
N PHE A 112 -5.61 -2.85 1.93
CA PHE A 112 -5.88 -2.41 0.57
C PHE A 112 -7.30 -2.72 0.06
N SER A 113 -7.81 -1.81 -0.76
CA SER A 113 -8.99 -1.94 -1.61
C SER A 113 -8.63 -2.43 -3.02
N GLY A 114 -9.63 -2.75 -3.85
CA GLY A 114 -9.40 -3.14 -5.23
C GLY A 114 -8.95 -1.96 -6.09
N GLY A 115 -9.36 -0.75 -5.72
CA GLY A 115 -8.84 0.50 -6.30
C GLY A 115 -7.32 0.62 -6.12
N ASP A 116 -6.79 0.25 -4.96
CA ASP A 116 -5.35 0.28 -4.71
C ASP A 116 -4.59 -0.72 -5.58
N ILE A 117 -5.13 -1.93 -5.72
CA ILE A 117 -4.57 -3.00 -6.56
C ILE A 117 -4.58 -2.57 -8.03
N GLY A 118 -5.70 -2.03 -8.49
CA GLY A 118 -5.82 -1.47 -9.84
C GLY A 118 -4.83 -0.35 -10.10
N HIS A 119 -4.67 0.57 -9.13
CA HIS A 119 -3.72 1.66 -9.25
C HIS A 119 -2.27 1.15 -9.35
N LEU A 120 -1.87 0.21 -8.50
CA LEU A 120 -0.56 -0.43 -8.52
C LEU A 120 -0.27 -1.09 -9.89
N LEU A 121 -1.19 -1.91 -10.38
CA LEU A 121 -0.98 -2.73 -11.57
C LEU A 121 -1.11 -1.96 -12.88
N ASN A 122 -2.12 -1.08 -13.01
CA ASN A 122 -2.36 -0.33 -14.25
C ASN A 122 -1.34 0.79 -14.45
N ASN A 123 -0.68 1.28 -13.39
CA ASN A 123 0.41 2.25 -13.49
C ASN A 123 1.81 1.62 -13.45
N LEU A 124 1.90 0.28 -13.52
CA LEU A 124 3.16 -0.48 -13.50
C LEU A 124 4.08 -0.16 -12.31
N LEU A 125 3.51 0.29 -11.20
CA LEU A 125 4.25 0.65 -10.00
C LEU A 125 4.86 -0.61 -9.36
N THR A 126 5.97 -0.44 -8.66
CA THR A 126 6.68 -1.53 -7.97
C THR A 126 6.07 -1.79 -6.59
N ILE A 127 5.68 -0.74 -5.88
CA ILE A 127 5.25 -0.81 -4.48
C ILE A 127 4.01 0.06 -4.22
N SER A 128 3.08 -0.46 -3.41
CA SER A 128 2.03 0.34 -2.79
C SER A 128 2.07 0.14 -1.27
N VAL A 129 1.97 1.23 -0.51
CA VAL A 129 2.08 1.25 0.95
C VAL A 129 0.86 1.92 1.56
N VAL A 130 0.18 1.22 2.47
CA VAL A 130 -0.95 1.76 3.23
C VAL A 130 -0.60 1.84 4.71
N GLN A 131 -0.83 3.00 5.32
CA GLN A 131 -0.80 3.18 6.78
C GLN A 131 -2.23 3.30 7.32
N SER A 132 -2.64 2.34 8.16
CA SER A 132 -3.93 2.38 8.86
C SER A 132 -3.73 2.23 10.37
N GLY A 133 -3.95 3.31 11.12
CA GLY A 133 -3.59 3.36 12.54
C GLY A 133 -2.09 3.06 12.75
N PRO A 134 -1.70 2.16 13.66
CA PRO A 134 -0.31 1.76 13.83
C PRO A 134 0.17 0.71 12.80
N ARG A 135 -0.72 0.17 11.94
CA ARG A 135 -0.39 -0.89 11.00
C ARG A 135 0.08 -0.34 9.66
N LEU A 136 1.07 -1.02 9.09
CA LEU A 136 1.56 -0.85 7.73
C LEU A 136 1.21 -2.08 6.90
N PHE A 137 0.76 -1.84 5.68
CA PHE A 137 0.49 -2.85 4.66
C PHE A 137 1.29 -2.51 3.42
N VAL A 138 1.83 -3.53 2.75
CA VAL A 138 2.56 -3.35 1.49
C VAL A 138 2.11 -4.38 0.48
N PHE A 139 1.87 -3.93 -0.75
CA PHE A 139 1.90 -4.79 -1.92
C PHE A 139 3.16 -4.50 -2.74
N LEU A 140 3.82 -5.56 -3.19
CA LEU A 140 4.85 -5.50 -4.22
C LEU A 140 4.33 -6.14 -5.51
N ARG A 141 4.50 -5.43 -6.62
CA ARG A 141 4.32 -5.98 -7.96
C ARG A 141 5.47 -6.92 -8.29
N THR A 142 5.18 -7.96 -9.07
CA THR A 142 6.19 -8.87 -9.62
C THR A 142 6.12 -8.87 -11.14
N ALA A 143 7.10 -9.51 -11.80
CA ALA A 143 7.12 -9.66 -13.24
C ALA A 143 5.94 -10.51 -13.77
N LEU A 144 5.32 -11.33 -12.92
CA LEU A 144 4.13 -12.11 -13.25
C LEU A 144 2.81 -11.39 -12.97
N SER A 145 2.84 -10.19 -12.38
CA SER A 145 1.61 -9.45 -12.12
C SER A 145 0.93 -9.02 -13.42
N PRO A 146 -0.38 -9.29 -13.59
CA PRO A 146 -1.08 -8.95 -14.82
C PRO A 146 -1.25 -7.44 -14.94
N THR A 147 -1.21 -6.95 -16.19
CA THR A 147 -1.49 -5.56 -16.53
C THR A 147 -1.85 -5.46 -18.01
N PRO A 148 -2.92 -4.75 -18.40
CA PRO A 148 -3.88 -4.06 -17.52
C PRO A 148 -4.82 -5.04 -16.80
N ILE A 149 -5.47 -4.57 -15.73
CA ILE A 149 -6.60 -5.24 -15.07
C ILE A 149 -7.86 -4.36 -15.12
N ASP A 150 -9.03 -4.99 -15.07
CA ASP A 150 -10.29 -4.30 -14.80
C ASP A 150 -10.42 -4.04 -13.29
N TYR A 151 -9.96 -2.86 -12.85
CA TYR A 151 -9.98 -2.51 -11.44
C TYR A 151 -11.40 -2.41 -10.87
N ALA A 152 -12.41 -2.10 -11.69
CA ALA A 152 -13.78 -1.99 -11.23
C ALA A 152 -14.31 -3.37 -10.84
N ALA A 153 -14.05 -4.38 -11.67
CA ALA A 153 -14.35 -5.77 -11.36
C ALA A 153 -13.60 -6.26 -10.12
N VAL A 154 -12.29 -5.99 -10.01
CA VAL A 154 -11.50 -6.37 -8.81
C VAL A 154 -12.06 -5.73 -7.55
N ASN A 155 -12.37 -4.44 -7.61
CA ASN A 155 -12.90 -3.68 -6.48
C ASN A 155 -14.28 -4.16 -6.06
N GLN A 156 -15.16 -4.48 -7.02
CA GLN A 156 -16.47 -5.04 -6.72
C GLN A 156 -16.34 -6.40 -6.02
N VAL A 157 -15.62 -7.35 -6.63
CA VAL A 157 -15.44 -8.70 -6.07
C VAL A 157 -14.81 -8.66 -4.67
N GLN A 158 -13.79 -7.82 -4.48
CA GLN A 158 -13.15 -7.68 -3.17
C GLN A 158 -14.12 -7.09 -2.13
N ASN A 159 -14.89 -6.06 -2.49
CA ASN A 159 -15.85 -5.44 -1.56
C ASN A 159 -16.98 -6.41 -1.18
N GLU A 160 -17.49 -7.19 -2.13
CA GLU A 160 -18.48 -8.24 -1.86
C GLU A 160 -17.92 -9.31 -0.90
N ALA A 161 -16.68 -9.76 -1.12
CA ALA A 161 -16.02 -10.73 -0.25
C ALA A 161 -15.76 -10.17 1.17
N ILE A 162 -15.33 -8.91 1.27
CA ILE A 162 -15.18 -8.21 2.55
C ILE A 162 -16.52 -8.13 3.29
N ALA A 163 -17.59 -7.72 2.59
CA ALA A 163 -18.93 -7.60 3.15
C ALA A 163 -19.46 -8.96 3.63
N ALA A 164 -19.31 -10.02 2.84
CA ALA A 164 -19.71 -11.37 3.22
C ALA A 164 -18.98 -11.86 4.48
N ARG A 165 -17.67 -11.61 4.60
CA ARG A 165 -16.92 -11.94 5.82
C ARG A 165 -17.33 -11.12 7.02
N HIS A 166 -17.65 -9.85 6.81
CA HIS A 166 -18.13 -8.98 7.87
C HIS A 166 -19.48 -9.48 8.40
N ALA A 167 -20.41 -9.82 7.52
CA ALA A 167 -21.68 -10.45 7.86
C ALA A 167 -21.49 -11.81 8.57
N GLY A 168 -20.43 -12.55 8.22
CA GLY A 168 -20.01 -13.78 8.91
C GLY A 168 -19.31 -13.57 10.26
N GLY A 169 -19.34 -12.36 10.84
CA GLY A 169 -18.85 -12.08 12.19
C GLY A 169 -17.38 -11.66 12.28
N ARG A 170 -16.68 -11.47 11.14
CA ARG A 170 -15.35 -10.84 11.16
C ARG A 170 -15.49 -9.34 11.30
N THR A 171 -14.53 -8.68 11.94
CA THR A 171 -14.47 -7.22 11.86
C THR A 171 -14.07 -6.81 10.43
N PHE A 172 -14.46 -5.62 9.98
CA PHE A 172 -14.10 -5.11 8.65
C PHE A 172 -12.57 -5.09 8.40
N GLN A 173 -11.78 -4.81 9.44
CA GLN A 173 -10.31 -4.83 9.40
C GLN A 173 -9.74 -6.25 9.31
N GLN A 174 -10.43 -7.24 9.87
CA GLN A 174 -10.06 -8.65 9.67
C GLN A 174 -10.41 -9.08 8.24
N ALA A 175 -11.62 -8.76 7.78
CA ALA A 175 -12.09 -9.08 6.44
C ALA A 175 -11.19 -8.48 5.34
N SER A 176 -10.90 -7.19 5.40
CA SER A 176 -10.00 -6.52 4.43
C SER A 176 -8.60 -7.13 4.38
N ARG A 177 -8.00 -7.49 5.52
CA ARG A 177 -6.67 -8.13 5.56
C ARG A 177 -6.68 -9.54 4.98
N ILE A 178 -7.74 -10.31 5.24
CA ILE A 178 -7.92 -11.65 4.68
C ILE A 178 -8.04 -11.55 3.16
N GLU A 179 -8.89 -10.63 2.67
CA GLU A 179 -9.08 -10.46 1.23
C GLU A 179 -7.82 -9.97 0.52
N ALA A 180 -7.08 -9.02 1.10
CA ALA A 180 -5.77 -8.62 0.56
C ALA A 180 -4.78 -9.80 0.48
N GLN A 181 -4.79 -10.72 1.46
CA GLN A 181 -3.95 -11.91 1.46
C GLN A 181 -4.34 -12.92 0.37
N LEU A 182 -5.64 -13.07 0.10
CA LEU A 182 -6.20 -14.00 -0.90
C LEU A 182 -6.06 -13.47 -2.33
N ILE A 183 -6.23 -12.16 -2.55
CA ILE A 183 -6.02 -11.53 -3.85
C ILE A 183 -4.55 -11.55 -4.25
N ALA A 184 -3.61 -11.39 -3.30
CA ALA A 184 -2.19 -11.33 -3.61
C ALA A 184 -1.72 -12.43 -4.59
N PRO A 185 -1.95 -13.74 -4.34
CA PRO A 185 -1.58 -14.78 -5.29
C PRO A 185 -2.37 -14.75 -6.60
N MET A 186 -3.64 -14.33 -6.60
CA MET A 186 -4.46 -14.25 -7.82
C MET A 186 -3.87 -13.25 -8.83
N TYR A 187 -3.24 -12.19 -8.33
CA TYR A 187 -2.64 -11.13 -9.15
C TYR A 187 -1.10 -11.16 -9.14
N SER A 188 -0.51 -12.27 -8.70
CA SER A 188 0.94 -12.44 -8.58
C SER A 188 1.62 -11.25 -7.86
N LEU A 189 1.04 -10.81 -6.75
CA LEU A 189 1.58 -9.79 -5.85
C LEU A 189 2.19 -10.45 -4.61
N ALA A 190 3.16 -9.78 -3.99
CA ALA A 190 3.58 -10.11 -2.63
C ALA A 190 2.96 -9.14 -1.63
N TYR A 191 2.26 -9.67 -0.64
CA TYR A 191 1.55 -8.92 0.41
C TYR A 191 2.30 -8.99 1.73
N TYR A 192 2.41 -7.84 2.41
CA TYR A 192 3.11 -7.70 3.68
C TYR A 192 2.24 -6.99 4.71
N GLN A 193 2.47 -7.33 5.97
CA GLN A 193 1.87 -6.64 7.11
C GLN A 193 2.94 -6.35 8.17
N GLY A 194 2.77 -5.26 8.91
CA GLY A 194 3.64 -4.95 10.04
C GLY A 194 3.35 -3.59 10.67
N SER A 195 4.37 -3.00 11.28
CA SER A 195 4.28 -1.73 12.00
C SER A 195 5.67 -1.12 12.17
N ASN A 196 5.74 0.16 12.55
CA ASN A 196 6.99 0.86 12.87
C ASN A 196 8.08 0.73 11.78
N GLY A 197 7.66 0.79 10.51
CA GLY A 197 8.56 0.68 9.35
C GLY A 197 9.05 -0.72 9.02
N VAL A 198 8.61 -1.76 9.73
CA VAL A 198 9.00 -3.14 9.44
C VAL A 198 7.76 -3.92 9.06
N VAL A 199 7.79 -4.55 7.88
CA VAL A 199 6.71 -5.42 7.40
C VAL A 199 7.27 -6.77 6.96
N THR A 200 6.50 -7.83 7.21
CA THR A 200 6.86 -9.22 6.86
C THR A 200 5.90 -9.74 5.82
N ARG A 201 6.39 -10.52 4.86
CA ARG A 201 5.56 -11.13 3.81
C ARG A 201 4.58 -12.12 4.44
N VAL A 202 3.29 -11.91 4.15
CA VAL A 202 2.17 -12.76 4.58
C VAL A 202 1.64 -13.59 3.41
N SER A 203 1.81 -13.13 2.17
CA SER A 203 1.42 -13.87 0.96
C SER A 203 2.36 -13.58 -0.21
N PRO A 204 2.81 -14.58 -0.99
CA PRO A 204 2.72 -16.00 -0.67
C PRO A 204 3.60 -16.35 0.55
N VAL A 205 3.27 -17.48 1.18
CA VAL A 205 4.00 -18.01 2.35
C VAL A 205 5.38 -18.55 1.96
#